data_AF-A0A9E6ES58-F1
#
_entry.id   AF-A0A9E6ES58-F1
#
_cell.length_a   1.000
_cell.length_b   1.000
_cell.length_c   1.000
_cell.angle_alpha   90.00
_cell.angle_beta   90.00
_cell.angle_gamma   90.00
#
_symmetry.space_group_name_H-M   'P 1'
#
loop_
_entity.id
_entity.type
_entity.pdbx_description
1 polymer ?
#
loop_
_entity_poly.entity_id
_entity_poly.type
_entity_poly.pdbx_seq_one_letter_code
_entity_poly.pdbx_strand_id
1 'polypeptide(L)'
;MLFSESDSVWFEKIPVWAEYLIKFGYDCSNKKNGRKRFSLISMPCDSPGAGLVALGAMRYFLDTTHFYSNENIHLRLENGDYRPLYCGSDRFKYIGEDHGKAVIEEVIRPNKRRNPQQFRGEKKITRSFNDLRFENEPILVSSKMALSYLSIYEKLVPAGSAINVGNLQQSHSAVCLAARKQGSNITKDMLLHTRFKEGCMEACLHELLSLVDGSLDVVSRVSMYNTRTAKMDRQGQPPEIVVADGIDAFLKITEEMQRSSNNDFSECNIVAIIDRTEKREKLDSLLVKALELRQWYEPDTQEFSAPPKGIALATYVRST
;
A
#
# COMPACT_ATOMS: atom_id res chain seq x y z
N MET A 1 -12.61 21.32 5.77
CA MET A 1 -11.26 20.86 5.41
C MET A 1 -10.66 21.75 4.35
N LEU A 2 -9.54 22.38 4.69
CA LEU A 2 -8.71 23.19 3.80
C LEU A 2 -7.67 22.30 3.11
N PHE A 3 -7.19 22.73 1.96
CA PHE A 3 -6.20 22.03 1.14
C PHE A 3 -5.14 23.01 0.61
N SER A 4 -3.89 22.57 0.44
CA SER A 4 -2.83 23.36 -0.19
C SER A 4 -1.85 22.46 -0.95
N GLU A 5 -1.27 22.97 -2.03
CA GLU A 5 -0.17 22.36 -2.80
C GLU A 5 1.03 23.31 -2.82
N SER A 6 2.27 22.81 -2.69
CA SER A 6 3.50 23.59 -2.91
C SER A 6 3.64 24.84 -2.04
N ASP A 7 3.30 24.73 -0.73
CA ASP A 7 3.33 25.84 0.25
C ASP A 7 2.58 27.11 -0.21
N SER A 8 1.60 26.93 -1.10
CA SER A 8 0.80 27.99 -1.68
C SER A 8 -0.44 28.31 -0.83
N VAL A 9 -1.31 29.15 -1.39
CA VAL A 9 -2.56 29.60 -0.78
C VAL A 9 -3.43 28.41 -0.37
N TRP A 10 -3.90 28.42 0.88
CA TRP A 10 -4.91 27.46 1.34
C TRP A 10 -6.23 27.67 0.61
N PHE A 11 -6.71 26.63 -0.04
CA PHE A 11 -8.06 26.58 -0.59
C PHE A 11 -9.07 26.37 0.55
N GLU A 12 -10.17 27.12 0.53
CA GLU A 12 -11.26 27.02 1.53
C GLU A 12 -11.92 25.64 1.56
N LYS A 13 -11.82 24.90 0.45
CA LYS A 13 -12.33 23.54 0.28
C LYS A 13 -11.33 22.74 -0.54
N ILE A 14 -11.37 21.42 -0.40
CA ILE A 14 -10.62 20.52 -1.28
C ILE A 14 -11.08 20.77 -2.73
N PRO A 15 -10.16 21.02 -3.67
CA PRO A 15 -10.51 21.14 -5.08
C PRO A 15 -11.20 19.87 -5.60
N VAL A 16 -12.18 20.03 -6.48
CA VAL A 16 -13.01 18.93 -7.03
C VAL A 16 -12.15 17.80 -7.61
N TRP A 17 -11.02 18.14 -8.24
CA TRP A 17 -10.11 17.14 -8.80
C TRP A 17 -9.43 16.29 -7.72
N ALA A 18 -9.04 16.88 -6.59
CA ALA A 18 -8.40 16.17 -5.49
C ALA A 18 -9.41 15.30 -4.75
N GLU A 19 -10.62 15.83 -4.51
CA GLU A 19 -11.75 15.06 -3.96
C GLU A 19 -12.09 13.86 -4.85
N TYR A 20 -12.14 14.05 -6.17
CA TYR A 20 -12.35 12.97 -7.13
C TYR A 20 -11.30 11.86 -7.01
N LEU A 21 -10.01 12.20 -6.93
CA LEU A 21 -8.93 11.21 -6.82
C LEU A 21 -8.98 10.44 -5.50
N ILE A 22 -9.22 11.12 -4.38
CA ILE A 22 -9.40 10.48 -3.08
C ILE A 22 -10.60 9.52 -3.13
N LYS A 23 -11.75 9.98 -3.63
CA LYS A 23 -12.94 9.16 -3.77
C LYS A 23 -12.71 7.96 -4.69
N PHE A 24 -12.05 8.17 -5.83
CA PHE A 24 -11.72 7.10 -6.76
C PHE A 24 -10.85 6.03 -6.09
N GLY A 25 -9.82 6.42 -5.33
CA GLY A 25 -8.99 5.48 -4.58
C GLY A 25 -9.80 4.65 -3.58
N TYR A 26 -10.72 5.29 -2.86
CA TYR A 26 -11.63 4.62 -1.92
C TYR A 26 -12.54 3.61 -2.64
N ASP A 27 -13.22 4.04 -3.70
CA ASP A 27 -14.16 3.23 -4.46
C ASP A 27 -13.46 2.09 -5.22
N CYS A 28 -12.21 2.29 -5.65
CA CYS A 28 -11.42 1.26 -6.31
C CYS A 28 -11.09 0.11 -5.34
N SER A 29 -10.77 0.43 -4.09
CA SER A 29 -10.45 -0.56 -3.04
C SER A 29 -11.70 -1.26 -2.48
N ASN A 30 -12.86 -0.62 -2.47
CA ASN A 30 -14.11 -1.15 -1.89
C ASN A 30 -14.77 -2.30 -2.67
N LYS A 31 -14.22 -2.72 -3.81
CA LYS A 31 -14.99 -3.57 -4.74
C LYS A 31 -14.86 -5.07 -4.45
N LYS A 32 -16.01 -5.67 -4.16
CA LYS A 32 -16.23 -7.06 -3.73
C LYS A 32 -16.06 -8.14 -4.80
N ASN A 33 -15.97 -7.78 -6.08
CA ASN A 33 -16.09 -8.75 -7.18
C ASN A 33 -14.83 -9.61 -7.39
N GLY A 34 -13.75 -9.40 -6.63
CA GLY A 34 -12.50 -10.18 -6.70
C GLY A 34 -11.71 -10.05 -8.01
N ARG A 35 -12.34 -9.56 -9.08
CA ARG A 35 -11.71 -9.35 -10.39
C ARG A 35 -10.69 -8.22 -10.32
N LYS A 36 -9.52 -8.48 -10.88
CA LYS A 36 -8.41 -7.53 -10.91
C LYS A 36 -8.64 -6.46 -11.96
N ARG A 37 -8.17 -5.25 -11.68
CA ARG A 37 -8.34 -4.10 -12.57
C ARG A 37 -7.02 -3.41 -12.83
N PHE A 38 -6.95 -2.74 -13.98
CA PHE A 38 -6.06 -1.61 -14.12
C PHE A 38 -6.85 -0.37 -14.55
N SER A 39 -6.50 0.78 -13.97
CA SER A 39 -7.09 2.07 -14.28
C SER A 39 -6.00 3.05 -14.68
N LEU A 40 -6.26 3.82 -15.73
CA LEU A 40 -5.41 4.91 -16.18
C LEU A 40 -6.16 6.21 -15.94
N ILE A 41 -5.61 7.06 -15.09
CA ILE A 41 -6.13 8.41 -14.82
C ILE A 41 -5.20 9.40 -15.48
N SER A 42 -5.73 10.15 -16.43
CA SER A 42 -5.00 11.18 -17.14
C SER A 42 -5.17 12.53 -16.46
N MET A 43 -4.05 13.18 -16.14
CA MET A 43 -3.97 14.49 -15.50
C MET A 43 -3.51 15.55 -16.50
N PRO A 44 -3.93 16.82 -16.38
CA PRO A 44 -3.50 17.91 -17.27
C PRO A 44 -2.04 18.33 -17.07
N CYS A 45 -1.46 18.00 -15.92
CA CYS A 45 -0.12 18.41 -15.51
C CYS A 45 0.42 17.42 -14.47
N ASP A 46 1.67 17.64 -14.09
CA ASP A 46 2.26 17.02 -12.92
C ASP A 46 1.43 17.35 -11.66
N SER A 47 1.17 16.35 -10.82
CA SER A 47 0.27 16.48 -9.66
C SER A 47 0.55 15.45 -8.58
N PRO A 48 0.15 15.68 -7.31
CA PRO A 48 0.24 14.70 -6.23
C PRO A 48 -0.83 13.61 -6.35
N GLY A 49 -1.43 13.43 -7.54
CA GLY A 49 -2.60 12.59 -7.75
C GLY A 49 -2.41 11.14 -7.31
N ALA A 50 -1.21 10.59 -7.45
CA ALA A 50 -0.92 9.22 -7.02
C ALA A 50 -1.01 9.08 -5.50
N GLY A 51 -0.51 10.08 -4.75
CA GLY A 51 -0.66 10.13 -3.31
C GLY A 51 -2.12 10.29 -2.87
N LEU A 52 -2.90 11.10 -3.59
CA LEU A 52 -4.32 11.32 -3.29
C LEU A 52 -5.16 10.06 -3.51
N VAL A 53 -4.93 9.33 -4.61
CA VAL A 53 -5.56 8.02 -4.83
C VAL A 53 -5.13 7.02 -3.77
N ALA A 54 -3.84 6.97 -3.42
CA ALA A 54 -3.34 6.09 -2.37
C ALA A 54 -3.97 6.42 -1.00
N LEU A 55 -4.21 7.70 -0.70
CA LEU A 55 -4.86 8.16 0.52
C LEU A 55 -6.32 7.69 0.58
N GLY A 56 -7.04 7.80 -0.54
CA GLY A 56 -8.39 7.26 -0.69
C GLY A 56 -8.44 5.74 -0.47
N ALA A 57 -7.52 5.03 -1.12
CA ALA A 57 -7.41 3.58 -0.96
C ALA A 57 -7.08 3.18 0.49
N MET A 58 -6.15 3.88 1.14
CA MET A 58 -5.80 3.66 2.54
C MET A 58 -6.98 3.95 3.45
N ARG A 59 -7.73 5.02 3.18
CA ARG A 59 -8.95 5.38 3.92
C ARG A 59 -9.97 4.24 3.90
N TYR A 60 -10.11 3.51 2.79
CA TYR A 60 -10.95 2.31 2.75
C TYR A 60 -10.47 1.23 3.72
N PHE A 61 -9.17 0.92 3.75
CA PHE A 61 -8.63 -0.10 4.69
C PHE A 61 -8.69 0.34 6.15
N LEU A 62 -8.83 1.63 6.44
CA LEU A 62 -9.15 2.11 7.79
C LEU A 62 -10.60 1.81 8.19
N ASP A 63 -11.52 1.70 7.23
CA ASP A 63 -12.93 1.33 7.47
C ASP A 63 -13.14 -0.17 7.63
N THR A 64 -12.36 -0.98 6.90
CA THR A 64 -12.63 -2.41 6.86
C THR A 64 -12.30 -3.08 8.19
N THR A 65 -13.08 -4.09 8.55
CA THR A 65 -12.74 -5.04 9.62
C THR A 65 -11.66 -6.02 9.14
N HIS A 66 -10.62 -5.54 8.46
CA HIS A 66 -9.54 -6.41 8.01
C HIS A 66 -8.82 -6.96 9.25
N PHE A 67 -9.00 -8.26 9.47
CA PHE A 67 -8.60 -9.01 10.65
C PHE A 67 -7.08 -9.21 10.74
N TYR A 68 -6.32 -8.13 10.92
CA TYR A 68 -4.90 -8.20 11.21
C TYR A 68 -4.63 -8.10 12.72
N SER A 69 -5.49 -8.69 13.57
CA SER A 69 -5.18 -8.82 14.98
C SER A 69 -4.22 -9.99 15.20
N ASN A 70 -3.20 -9.78 16.02
CA ASN A 70 -2.25 -10.81 16.44
C ASN A 70 -2.92 -12.00 17.16
N GLU A 71 -4.14 -11.81 17.67
CA GLU A 71 -5.01 -12.88 18.20
C GLU A 71 -5.27 -13.99 17.16
N ASN A 72 -5.17 -13.70 15.87
CA ASN A 72 -5.35 -14.70 14.82
C ASN A 72 -4.17 -15.66 14.66
N ILE A 73 -2.94 -15.31 15.06
CA ILE A 73 -1.79 -16.22 14.85
C ILE A 73 -1.97 -17.48 15.70
N HIS A 74 -2.36 -17.30 16.96
CA HIS A 74 -2.67 -18.42 17.86
C HIS A 74 -3.79 -19.30 17.27
N LEU A 75 -4.95 -18.71 16.92
CA LEU A 75 -6.07 -19.43 16.31
C LEU A 75 -5.68 -20.15 15.00
N ARG A 76 -4.81 -19.57 14.19
CA ARG A 76 -4.38 -20.17 12.91
C ARG A 76 -3.41 -21.32 13.10
N LEU A 77 -2.52 -21.22 14.09
CA LEU A 77 -1.65 -22.32 14.49
C LEU A 77 -2.45 -23.48 15.11
N GLU A 78 -3.49 -23.19 15.89
CA GLU A 78 -4.45 -24.19 16.36
C GLU A 78 -5.20 -24.87 15.20
N ASN A 79 -5.56 -24.11 14.17
CA ASN A 79 -6.17 -24.62 12.94
C ASN A 79 -5.17 -25.27 11.96
N GLY A 80 -3.90 -25.45 12.35
CA GLY A 80 -2.91 -26.23 11.60
C GLY A 80 -2.08 -25.46 10.56
N ASP A 81 -2.07 -24.13 10.57
CA ASP A 81 -1.22 -23.31 9.70
C ASP A 81 0.24 -23.27 10.20
N TYR A 82 1.02 -24.33 9.92
CA TYR A 82 2.42 -24.43 10.39
C TYR A 82 3.45 -23.78 9.46
N ARG A 83 3.06 -22.76 8.69
CA ARG A 83 4.01 -22.02 7.86
C ARG A 83 5.10 -21.36 8.72
N PRO A 84 6.27 -21.04 8.13
CA PRO A 84 7.35 -20.40 8.86
C PRO A 84 6.90 -19.08 9.50
N LEU A 85 7.24 -18.91 10.76
CA LEU A 85 7.02 -17.69 11.53
C LEU A 85 8.25 -16.79 11.43
N TYR A 86 8.05 -15.49 11.64
CA TYR A 86 9.08 -14.48 11.61
C TYR A 86 8.96 -13.57 12.82
N CYS A 87 10.09 -13.25 13.45
CA CYS A 87 10.22 -12.20 14.47
C CYS A 87 11.35 -11.27 14.01
N GLY A 88 11.02 -10.03 13.64
CA GLY A 88 11.97 -9.16 12.95
C GLY A 88 12.41 -9.77 11.61
N SER A 89 13.71 -9.99 11.40
CA SER A 89 14.23 -10.64 10.19
C SER A 89 14.48 -12.15 10.34
N ASP A 90 14.42 -12.68 11.57
CA ASP A 90 14.74 -14.08 11.83
C ASP A 90 13.52 -14.97 11.56
N ARG A 91 13.79 -16.17 11.01
CA ARG A 91 12.80 -17.16 10.60
C ARG A 91 12.75 -18.26 11.64
N PHE A 92 11.55 -18.68 12.01
CA PHE A 92 11.28 -19.66 13.03
C PHE A 92 10.24 -20.68 12.58
N LYS A 93 10.26 -21.85 13.21
CA LYS A 93 9.23 -22.88 13.11
C LYS A 93 8.44 -22.88 14.42
N TYR A 94 7.11 -22.93 14.33
CA TYR A 94 6.28 -23.17 15.50
C TYR A 94 6.42 -24.63 15.96
N ILE A 95 6.67 -24.84 17.24
CA ILE A 95 6.83 -26.19 17.81
C ILE A 95 5.89 -26.47 18.99
N GLY A 96 5.11 -25.48 19.43
CA GLY A 96 4.12 -25.65 20.49
C GLY A 96 3.87 -24.35 21.25
N GLU A 97 3.16 -24.48 22.37
CA GLU A 97 2.79 -23.36 23.22
C GLU A 97 3.25 -23.61 24.66
N ASP A 98 3.65 -22.55 25.34
CA ASP A 98 3.97 -22.55 26.76
C ASP A 98 3.42 -21.28 27.43
N HIS A 99 2.52 -21.46 28.40
CA HIS A 99 1.87 -20.37 29.14
C HIS A 99 1.27 -19.25 28.26
N GLY A 100 0.50 -19.60 27.22
CA GLY A 100 -0.14 -18.61 26.35
C GLY A 100 0.83 -17.93 25.37
N LYS A 101 2.04 -18.48 25.20
CA LYS A 101 3.08 -17.94 24.32
C LYS A 101 3.57 -19.01 23.35
N ALA A 102 3.90 -18.59 22.13
CA ALA A 102 4.44 -19.48 21.12
C ALA A 102 5.86 -19.92 21.49
N VAL A 103 6.08 -21.23 21.48
CA VAL A 103 7.40 -21.84 21.49
C VAL A 103 7.84 -22.04 20.05
N ILE A 104 8.94 -21.38 19.69
CA ILE A 104 9.46 -21.35 18.34
C ILE A 104 10.93 -21.79 18.28
N GLU A 105 11.33 -22.28 17.12
CA GLU A 105 12.67 -22.80 16.87
C GLU A 105 13.29 -22.08 15.67
N GLU A 106 14.50 -21.53 15.83
CA GLU A 106 15.19 -20.78 14.76
C GLU A 106 15.50 -21.71 13.57
N VAL A 107 14.99 -21.36 12.38
CA VAL A 107 15.31 -22.07 11.14
C VAL A 107 16.64 -21.53 10.62
N ILE A 108 17.70 -22.34 10.73
CA ILE A 108 19.06 -21.95 10.33
C ILE A 108 19.05 -21.50 8.86
N ARG A 109 19.44 -20.24 8.61
CA ARG A 109 19.71 -19.77 7.26
C ARG A 109 20.99 -20.44 6.73
N PRO A 110 20.99 -21.07 5.54
CA PRO A 110 22.19 -21.69 4.97
C PRO A 110 23.34 -20.71 4.68
N ASN A 111 23.09 -19.39 4.73
CA ASN A 111 24.06 -18.35 4.33
C ASN A 111 24.77 -17.61 5.48
N LYS A 112 24.49 -17.88 6.76
CA LYS A 112 25.38 -17.36 7.82
C LYS A 112 26.55 -18.32 7.94
N ARG A 113 27.72 -17.93 7.39
CA ARG A 113 29.04 -18.54 7.67
C ARG A 113 29.31 -18.49 9.18
N ARG A 114 28.67 -19.36 9.95
CA ARG A 114 29.01 -19.63 11.34
C ARG A 114 30.06 -20.72 11.35
N ASN A 115 31.11 -20.52 12.14
CA ASN A 115 32.14 -21.51 12.39
C ASN A 115 31.48 -22.85 12.78
N PRO A 116 31.81 -23.98 12.12
CA PRO A 116 31.22 -25.29 12.38
C PRO A 116 31.39 -25.79 13.83
N GLN A 117 32.31 -25.19 14.60
CA GLN A 117 32.61 -25.57 15.97
C GLN A 117 31.70 -24.93 17.04
N GLN A 118 30.72 -24.10 16.65
CA GLN A 118 29.68 -23.59 17.57
C GLN A 118 28.28 -24.00 17.12
N PHE A 119 28.05 -25.30 16.91
CA PHE A 119 26.69 -25.85 16.99
C PHE A 119 26.24 -25.83 18.46
N ARG A 120 25.78 -24.67 18.93
CA ARG A 120 24.83 -24.64 20.05
C ARG A 120 23.50 -25.12 19.46
N GLY A 121 22.97 -26.23 19.98
CA GLY A 121 21.79 -26.91 19.47
C GLY A 121 20.58 -26.01 19.27
N GLU A 122 19.56 -26.56 18.62
CA GLU A 122 18.24 -25.97 18.38
C GLU A 122 17.79 -25.06 19.52
N LYS A 123 17.92 -23.75 19.32
CA LYS A 123 17.58 -22.77 20.34
C LYS A 123 16.07 -22.58 20.32
N LYS A 124 15.39 -23.26 21.24
CA LYS A 124 13.97 -23.01 21.54
C LYS A 124 13.84 -21.66 22.21
N ILE A 125 12.93 -20.83 21.72
CA ILE A 125 12.65 -19.49 22.23
C ILE A 125 11.15 -19.38 22.44
N THR A 126 10.75 -18.80 23.57
CA THR A 126 9.35 -18.45 23.83
C THR A 126 9.13 -16.98 23.46
N ARG A 127 8.08 -16.72 22.67
CA ARG A 127 7.71 -15.36 22.20
C ARG A 127 6.22 -15.12 22.37
N SER A 128 5.84 -13.86 22.58
CA SER A 128 4.43 -13.51 22.48
C SER A 128 3.94 -13.81 21.06
N PHE A 129 2.72 -14.31 20.90
CA PHE A 129 2.10 -14.42 19.57
C PHE A 129 2.05 -13.06 18.86
N ASN A 130 2.00 -11.96 19.62
CA ASN A 130 2.05 -10.59 19.11
C ASN A 130 3.40 -10.19 18.48
N ASP A 131 4.49 -10.92 18.78
CA ASP A 131 5.82 -10.64 18.24
C ASP A 131 6.10 -11.44 16.95
N LEU A 132 5.16 -12.29 16.55
CA LEU A 132 5.31 -13.25 15.47
C LEU A 132 4.43 -12.87 14.28
N ARG A 133 4.79 -13.37 13.10
CA ARG A 133 4.04 -13.23 11.86
C ARG A 133 4.40 -14.34 10.89
N PHE A 134 3.56 -14.66 9.92
CA PHE A 134 3.94 -15.59 8.84
C PHE A 134 4.79 -14.90 7.76
N GLU A 135 5.48 -15.70 6.91
CA GLU A 135 6.45 -15.28 5.88
C GLU A 135 5.97 -14.15 4.94
N ASN A 136 4.66 -14.00 4.77
CA ASN A 136 4.06 -13.00 3.90
C ASN A 136 3.19 -12.00 4.67
N GLU A 137 3.23 -11.96 6.00
CA GLU A 137 2.41 -11.04 6.78
C GLU A 137 3.09 -9.69 7.01
N PRO A 138 2.34 -8.59 7.04
CA PRO A 138 2.92 -7.29 7.35
C PRO A 138 3.54 -7.34 8.75
N ILE A 139 4.62 -6.60 8.95
CA ILE A 139 5.09 -6.31 10.31
C ILE A 139 4.01 -5.43 10.94
N LEU A 140 3.15 -6.03 11.76
CA LEU A 140 2.18 -5.33 12.58
C LEU A 140 2.93 -4.66 13.73
N VAL A 141 3.48 -3.49 13.45
CA VAL A 141 4.00 -2.61 14.49
C VAL A 141 2.78 -2.01 15.16
N SER A 142 2.31 -2.66 16.24
CA SER A 142 1.36 -2.03 17.15
C SER A 142 2.08 -0.85 17.80
N SER A 143 1.87 0.36 17.30
CA SER A 143 2.40 1.54 17.96
C SER A 143 1.53 1.88 19.16
N LYS A 144 2.16 2.31 20.26
CA LYS A 144 1.43 2.95 21.37
C LYS A 144 0.81 4.28 20.95
N MET A 145 1.24 4.83 19.82
CA MET A 145 0.75 6.09 19.27
C MET A 145 -0.10 5.80 18.03
N ALA A 146 -1.43 5.89 18.19
CA ALA A 146 -2.36 5.83 17.08
C ALA A 146 -2.11 6.99 16.10
N LEU A 147 -2.53 6.84 14.85
CA LEU A 147 -2.53 7.96 13.91
C LEU A 147 -3.33 9.14 14.47
N SER A 148 -2.65 10.27 14.62
CA SER A 148 -3.19 11.47 15.28
C SER A 148 -4.24 12.22 14.43
N TYR A 149 -4.41 11.86 13.17
CA TYR A 149 -5.18 12.62 12.18
C TYR A 149 -6.59 12.06 11.92
N LEU A 150 -7.21 11.42 12.93
CA LEU A 150 -8.54 10.79 12.80
C LEU A 150 -9.57 11.74 12.16
N SER A 151 -9.68 12.98 12.64
CA SER A 151 -10.69 13.92 12.11
C SER A 151 -10.43 14.33 10.66
N ILE A 152 -9.16 14.32 10.21
CA ILE A 152 -8.83 14.56 8.80
C ILE A 152 -9.33 13.37 7.99
N TYR A 153 -8.99 12.14 8.41
CA TYR A 153 -9.42 10.93 7.71
C TYR A 153 -10.95 10.82 7.59
N GLU A 154 -11.69 11.10 8.66
CA GLU A 154 -13.17 11.07 8.66
C GLU A 154 -13.78 12.03 7.63
N LYS A 155 -13.12 13.16 7.33
CA LYS A 155 -13.61 14.17 6.39
C LYS A 155 -13.13 13.98 4.95
N LEU A 156 -12.16 13.10 4.68
CA LEU A 156 -11.64 12.86 3.33
C LEU A 156 -12.68 12.21 2.40
N VAL A 157 -13.51 11.32 2.94
CA VAL A 157 -14.54 10.60 2.18
C VAL A 157 -15.85 10.69 2.97
N PRO A 158 -16.67 11.74 2.77
CA PRO A 158 -17.89 11.95 3.54
C PRO A 158 -18.92 10.82 3.45
N ALA A 159 -18.91 10.06 2.36
CA ALA A 159 -19.77 8.90 2.15
C ALA A 159 -19.13 7.57 2.62
N GLY A 160 -17.93 7.63 3.21
CA GLY A 160 -17.21 6.47 3.72
C GLY A 160 -17.83 5.91 4.99
N SER A 161 -17.43 4.69 5.35
CA SER A 161 -17.84 4.09 6.62
C SER A 161 -17.11 4.72 7.81
N ALA A 162 -17.51 4.38 9.02
CA ALA A 162 -16.79 4.81 10.23
C ALA A 162 -15.43 4.10 10.30
N ILE A 163 -14.38 4.86 10.64
CA ILE A 163 -13.04 4.31 10.84
C ILE A 163 -13.05 3.34 12.02
N ASN A 164 -12.49 2.16 11.81
CA ASN A 164 -12.20 1.26 12.91
C ASN A 164 -10.97 1.81 13.66
N VAL A 165 -11.15 2.28 14.89
CA VAL A 165 -10.09 2.89 15.70
C VAL A 165 -8.92 1.93 15.95
N GLY A 166 -9.16 0.61 15.98
CA GLY A 166 -8.09 -0.39 16.05
C GLY A 166 -7.16 -0.32 14.83
N ASN A 167 -7.71 0.03 13.67
CA ASN A 167 -6.94 0.29 12.44
C ASN A 167 -6.22 1.65 12.47
N LEU A 168 -6.20 2.41 13.55
CA LEU A 168 -5.29 3.55 13.67
C LEU A 168 -3.96 3.17 14.33
N GLN A 169 -3.87 1.97 14.94
CA GLN A 169 -2.72 1.55 15.75
C GLN A 169 -1.86 0.46 15.10
N GLN A 170 -2.29 -0.11 13.98
CA GLN A 170 -1.61 -1.22 13.31
C GLN A 170 -0.87 -0.74 12.06
N SER A 171 -0.06 -1.59 11.44
CA SER A 171 0.54 -1.36 10.12
C SER A 171 -0.08 -2.31 9.10
N HIS A 172 -0.20 -1.93 7.84
CA HIS A 172 -0.53 -2.86 6.74
C HIS A 172 0.18 -2.44 5.44
N SER A 173 0.23 -3.36 4.47
CA SER A 173 0.83 -3.14 3.15
C SER A 173 -0.18 -3.31 2.00
N ALA A 174 -1.49 -3.30 2.29
CA ALA A 174 -2.54 -3.48 1.29
C ALA A 174 -2.51 -2.39 0.19
N VAL A 175 -2.01 -1.19 0.53
CA VAL A 175 -1.78 -0.11 -0.43
C VAL A 175 -0.27 0.03 -0.69
N CYS A 176 0.09 0.04 -1.97
CA CYS A 176 1.44 0.34 -2.43
C CYS A 176 1.43 1.58 -3.33
N LEU A 177 2.34 2.51 -3.08
CA LEU A 177 2.63 3.64 -3.95
C LEU A 177 3.93 3.34 -4.72
N ALA A 178 3.80 3.12 -6.02
CA ALA A 178 4.95 2.94 -6.91
C ALA A 178 5.46 4.31 -7.37
N ALA A 179 6.58 4.73 -6.79
CA ALA A 179 7.16 6.04 -7.00
C ALA A 179 7.85 6.17 -8.36
N ARG A 180 8.07 7.41 -8.82
CA ARG A 180 8.69 7.70 -10.12
C ARG A 180 10.08 7.11 -10.29
N LYS A 181 10.44 6.80 -11.54
CA LYS A 181 11.76 6.26 -11.92
C LYS A 181 12.92 7.21 -11.62
N GLN A 182 12.67 8.52 -11.65
CA GLN A 182 13.64 9.54 -11.26
C GLN A 182 14.01 9.50 -9.76
N GLY A 183 13.32 8.65 -8.98
CA GLY A 183 13.60 8.36 -7.58
C GLY A 183 12.40 8.63 -6.70
N SER A 184 12.30 7.89 -5.59
CA SER A 184 11.26 8.08 -4.58
C SER A 184 11.22 9.50 -4.00
N ASN A 185 12.32 10.24 -4.06
CA ASN A 185 12.42 11.57 -3.48
C ASN A 185 11.50 12.57 -4.17
N ILE A 186 11.35 12.52 -5.50
CA ILE A 186 10.46 13.44 -6.22
C ILE A 186 9.01 13.22 -5.80
N THR A 187 8.57 11.96 -5.79
CA THR A 187 7.25 11.61 -5.28
C THR A 187 7.10 12.08 -3.84
N LYS A 188 8.06 11.79 -2.95
CA LYS A 188 8.02 12.25 -1.54
C LYS A 188 7.93 13.75 -1.39
N ASP A 189 8.73 14.51 -2.16
CA ASP A 189 8.72 15.97 -2.12
C ASP A 189 7.32 16.49 -2.46
N MET A 190 6.66 15.95 -3.50
CA MET A 190 5.28 16.33 -3.81
C MET A 190 4.30 16.01 -2.68
N LEU A 191 4.45 14.86 -2.02
CA LEU A 191 3.60 14.47 -0.89
C LEU A 191 3.82 15.37 0.34
N LEU A 192 5.04 15.79 0.61
CA LEU A 192 5.38 16.70 1.71
C LEU A 192 4.76 18.09 1.51
N HIS A 193 4.70 18.56 0.27
CA HIS A 193 4.15 19.86 -0.07
C HIS A 193 2.64 19.86 -0.31
N THR A 194 1.97 18.71 -0.27
CA THR A 194 0.51 18.61 -0.36
C THR A 194 -0.07 18.50 1.04
N ARG A 195 -0.92 19.44 1.47
CA ARG A 195 -1.31 19.59 2.87
C ARG A 195 -2.82 19.70 3.06
N PHE A 196 -3.30 19.19 4.19
CA PHE A 196 -4.69 19.22 4.61
C PHE A 196 -4.78 19.86 6.00
N LYS A 197 -5.85 20.62 6.22
CA LYS A 197 -6.11 21.24 7.52
C LYS A 197 -7.58 21.15 7.91
N GLU A 198 -7.81 20.76 9.15
CA GLU A 198 -9.13 20.66 9.76
C GLU A 198 -9.09 21.14 11.21
N GLY A 199 -9.75 22.26 11.50
CA GLY A 199 -9.64 22.92 12.80
C GLY A 199 -8.20 23.33 13.10
N CYS A 200 -7.67 22.84 14.23
CA CYS A 200 -6.27 23.04 14.63
C CYS A 200 -5.33 21.95 14.09
N MET A 201 -5.84 20.90 13.45
CA MET A 201 -5.02 19.82 12.93
C MET A 201 -4.59 20.09 11.48
N GLU A 202 -3.33 19.81 11.22
CA GLU A 202 -2.69 20.00 9.93
C GLU A 202 -1.74 18.84 9.67
N ALA A 203 -1.74 18.32 8.44
CA ALA A 203 -0.89 17.21 8.03
C ALA A 203 -0.55 17.33 6.55
N CYS A 204 0.67 16.96 6.18
CA CYS A 204 1.01 16.72 4.78
C CYS A 204 0.56 15.33 4.32
N LEU A 205 0.48 15.13 3.02
CA LEU A 205 0.05 13.88 2.41
C LEU A 205 1.02 12.74 2.74
N HIS A 206 2.31 13.04 2.90
CA HIS A 206 3.30 12.06 3.37
C HIS A 206 2.97 11.52 4.77
N GLU A 207 2.62 12.40 5.72
CA GLU A 207 2.20 12.03 7.07
C GLU A 207 0.87 11.26 7.06
N LEU A 208 -0.11 11.71 6.26
CA LEU A 208 -1.40 11.04 6.14
C LEU A 208 -1.26 9.63 5.55
N LEU A 209 -0.39 9.42 4.57
CA LEU A 209 -0.11 8.09 4.03
C LEU A 209 0.71 7.20 4.99
N SER A 210 1.25 7.79 6.05
CA SER A 210 2.09 7.13 7.05
C SER A 210 3.25 6.38 6.38
N LEU A 211 3.93 7.03 5.43
CA LEU A 211 5.10 6.48 4.74
C LEU A 211 6.29 6.43 5.70
N VAL A 212 7.06 5.34 5.69
CA VAL A 212 8.18 5.14 6.63
C VAL A 212 9.48 5.63 6.02
N ASP A 213 10.17 6.51 6.73
CA ASP A 213 11.55 6.92 6.45
C ASP A 213 12.57 6.11 7.25
N GLY A 214 12.47 4.79 7.16
CA GLY A 214 13.46 3.83 7.68
C GLY A 214 13.19 3.21 9.06
N SER A 215 12.63 3.92 10.05
CA SER A 215 12.40 3.31 11.38
C SER A 215 11.07 2.57 11.46
N LEU A 216 11.11 1.31 11.93
CA LEU A 216 9.95 0.43 12.06
C LEU A 216 9.14 0.66 13.36
N ASP A 217 9.37 1.75 14.09
CA ASP A 217 8.67 2.01 15.37
C ASP A 217 7.37 2.82 15.20
N VAL A 218 6.99 3.15 13.95
CA VAL A 218 5.83 3.97 13.60
C VAL A 218 4.84 3.16 12.75
N VAL A 219 3.55 3.46 12.90
CA VAL A 219 2.47 2.87 12.09
C VAL A 219 2.72 3.07 10.60
N SER A 220 2.82 1.94 9.91
CA SER A 220 2.99 1.68 8.49
C SER A 220 1.75 1.47 7.64
N ARG A 221 1.13 2.43 6.94
CA ARG A 221 -0.12 2.15 6.18
C ARG A 221 0.03 2.03 4.67
N VAL A 222 0.90 2.83 4.06
CA VAL A 222 1.20 2.72 2.63
C VAL A 222 2.64 2.28 2.47
N SER A 223 2.86 1.24 1.65
CA SER A 223 4.19 0.78 1.27
C SER A 223 4.65 1.52 0.02
N MET A 224 5.95 1.71 -0.13
CA MET A 224 6.50 2.44 -1.27
C MET A 224 7.37 1.52 -2.11
N TYR A 225 7.03 1.41 -3.39
CA TYR A 225 7.84 0.68 -4.36
C TYR A 225 8.74 1.65 -5.13
N ASN A 226 10.05 1.45 -5.03
CA ASN A 226 11.02 2.22 -5.78
C ASN A 226 11.23 1.60 -7.16
N THR A 227 10.66 2.22 -8.20
CA THR A 227 10.69 1.71 -9.58
C THR A 227 12.09 1.70 -10.20
N ARG A 228 13.03 2.51 -9.68
CA ARG A 228 14.43 2.51 -10.11
C ARG A 228 15.18 1.29 -9.59
N THR A 229 14.97 0.91 -8.33
CA THR A 229 15.69 -0.21 -7.69
C THR A 229 14.91 -1.53 -7.72
N ALA A 230 13.63 -1.49 -8.13
CA ALA A 230 12.69 -2.60 -8.07
C ALA A 230 12.58 -3.21 -6.66
N LYS A 231 12.55 -2.35 -5.63
CA LYS A 231 12.46 -2.78 -4.23
C LYS A 231 11.35 -2.04 -3.50
N MET A 232 10.66 -2.78 -2.65
CA MET A 232 9.79 -2.23 -1.62
C MET A 232 10.63 -1.60 -0.51
N ASP A 233 10.13 -0.51 0.08
CA ASP A 233 10.69 0.13 1.26
C ASP A 233 10.64 -0.76 2.51
N ARG A 234 9.70 -1.70 2.54
CA ARG A 234 9.54 -2.71 3.60
C ARG A 234 9.00 -4.03 3.06
N GLN A 235 9.17 -5.10 3.84
CA GLN A 235 8.52 -6.38 3.58
C GLN A 235 7.06 -6.37 4.08
N GLY A 236 6.16 -7.04 3.36
CA GLY A 236 4.76 -7.16 3.76
C GLY A 236 3.97 -8.10 2.84
N GLN A 237 2.65 -8.14 3.01
CA GLN A 237 1.75 -8.81 2.08
C GLN A 237 1.83 -8.15 0.69
N PRO A 238 1.66 -8.94 -0.39
CA PRO A 238 1.34 -8.41 -1.70
C PRO A 238 0.24 -7.35 -1.60
N PRO A 239 0.43 -6.14 -2.17
CA PRO A 239 -0.58 -5.10 -2.12
C PRO A 239 -1.87 -5.56 -2.81
N GLU A 240 -3.01 -5.19 -2.23
CA GLU A 240 -4.31 -5.32 -2.87
C GLU A 240 -4.50 -4.25 -3.97
N ILE A 241 -3.85 -3.10 -3.80
CA ILE A 241 -3.84 -2.01 -4.77
C ILE A 241 -2.46 -1.35 -4.85
N VAL A 242 -2.00 -1.14 -6.09
CA VAL A 242 -0.79 -0.39 -6.43
C VAL A 242 -1.19 0.88 -7.17
N VAL A 243 -0.77 2.02 -6.63
CA VAL A 243 -0.92 3.31 -7.30
C VAL A 243 0.42 3.68 -7.92
N ALA A 244 0.50 3.71 -9.25
CA ALA A 244 1.68 4.07 -10.01
C ALA A 244 1.70 5.58 -10.29
N ASP A 245 2.76 6.23 -9.82
CA ASP A 245 3.05 7.64 -10.07
C ASP A 245 3.81 7.79 -11.39
N GLY A 246 3.08 8.02 -12.48
CA GLY A 246 3.60 8.23 -13.82
C GLY A 246 3.73 6.97 -14.68
N ILE A 247 4.05 7.21 -15.95
CA ILE A 247 4.15 6.17 -17.00
C ILE A 247 5.24 5.15 -16.66
N ASP A 248 6.42 5.61 -16.26
CA ASP A 248 7.56 4.74 -15.96
C ASP A 248 7.23 3.76 -14.81
N ALA A 249 6.49 4.23 -13.80
CA ALA A 249 6.06 3.40 -12.69
C ALA A 249 5.05 2.34 -13.14
N PHE A 250 4.08 2.73 -13.96
CA PHE A 250 3.09 1.81 -14.52
C PHE A 250 3.74 0.71 -15.38
N LEU A 251 4.64 1.09 -16.30
CA LEU A 251 5.38 0.13 -17.13
C LEU A 251 6.18 -0.84 -16.26
N LYS A 252 6.86 -0.33 -15.23
CA LYS A 252 7.66 -1.18 -14.34
C LYS A 252 6.80 -2.16 -13.54
N ILE A 253 5.68 -1.72 -12.97
CA ILE A 253 4.77 -2.60 -12.21
C ILE A 253 4.19 -3.69 -13.12
N THR A 254 3.75 -3.34 -14.33
CA THR A 254 3.19 -4.31 -15.28
C THR A 254 4.22 -5.29 -15.82
N GLU A 255 5.49 -4.89 -15.97
CA GLU A 255 6.59 -5.83 -16.23
C GLU A 255 6.81 -6.79 -15.05
N GLU A 256 6.83 -6.28 -13.81
CA GLU A 256 7.03 -7.13 -12.64
C GLU A 256 5.93 -8.16 -12.52
N MET A 257 4.66 -7.79 -12.79
CA MET A 257 3.52 -8.71 -12.85
C MET A 257 3.72 -9.91 -13.79
N GLN A 258 4.45 -9.72 -14.89
CA GLN A 258 4.67 -10.75 -15.91
C GLN A 258 5.88 -11.64 -15.62
N ARG A 259 6.82 -11.19 -14.77
CA ARG A 259 8.10 -11.88 -14.55
C ARG A 259 8.03 -13.18 -13.73
N SER A 260 6.96 -13.45 -12.98
CA SER A 260 6.83 -14.70 -12.19
C SER A 260 5.42 -14.92 -11.64
N SER A 261 4.99 -16.18 -11.48
CA SER A 261 3.75 -16.56 -10.77
C SER A 261 3.78 -16.27 -9.26
N ASN A 262 4.90 -15.79 -8.73
CA ASN A 262 5.11 -15.54 -7.30
C ASN A 262 5.58 -14.11 -7.01
N ASN A 263 5.18 -13.13 -7.83
CA ASN A 263 5.47 -11.71 -7.59
C ASN A 263 4.38 -11.05 -6.74
N ASP A 264 4.75 -9.95 -6.07
CA ASP A 264 3.87 -9.20 -5.18
C ASP A 264 2.74 -8.44 -5.90
N PHE A 265 2.72 -8.39 -7.24
CA PHE A 265 1.82 -7.52 -8.01
C PHE A 265 0.81 -8.25 -8.90
N SER A 266 0.95 -9.56 -9.10
CA SER A 266 0.14 -10.36 -10.03
C SER A 266 -1.36 -10.29 -9.73
N GLU A 267 -1.71 -10.15 -8.46
CA GLU A 267 -3.07 -10.15 -7.95
C GLU A 267 -3.51 -8.77 -7.41
N CYS A 268 -2.79 -7.69 -7.75
CA CYS A 268 -3.14 -6.34 -7.31
C CYS A 268 -4.07 -5.62 -8.31
N ASN A 269 -4.87 -4.68 -7.81
CA ASN A 269 -5.46 -3.65 -8.65
C ASN A 269 -4.40 -2.59 -8.95
N ILE A 270 -4.31 -2.12 -10.19
CA ILE A 270 -3.36 -1.06 -10.57
C ILE A 270 -4.12 0.22 -10.88
N VAL A 271 -3.65 1.34 -10.33
CA VAL A 271 -4.11 2.67 -10.73
C VAL A 271 -2.90 3.49 -11.14
N ALA A 272 -2.81 3.92 -12.39
CA ALA A 272 -1.74 4.77 -12.86
C ALA A 272 -2.22 6.22 -13.03
N ILE A 273 -1.45 7.16 -12.48
CA ILE A 273 -1.66 8.60 -12.69
C ILE A 273 -0.70 9.07 -13.77
N ILE A 274 -1.25 9.57 -14.87
CA ILE A 274 -0.52 9.89 -16.10
C ILE A 274 -0.56 11.39 -16.35
N ASP A 275 0.60 12.05 -16.25
CA ASP A 275 0.75 13.42 -16.71
C ASP A 275 0.73 13.48 -18.25
N ARG A 276 -0.21 14.24 -18.81
CA ARG A 276 -0.34 14.42 -20.28
C ARG A 276 0.75 15.26 -20.90
N THR A 277 1.54 15.97 -20.09
CA THR A 277 2.66 16.79 -20.56
C THR A 277 3.95 15.97 -20.73
N GLU A 278 3.91 14.68 -20.40
CA GLU A 278 5.01 13.75 -20.67
C GLU A 278 5.34 13.65 -22.16
N LYS A 279 6.60 13.26 -22.43
CA LYS A 279 7.11 13.13 -23.80
C LYS A 279 6.28 12.14 -24.62
N ARG A 280 6.12 12.43 -25.91
CA ARG A 280 5.34 11.61 -26.83
C ARG A 280 5.77 10.15 -26.83
N GLU A 281 7.07 9.87 -26.82
CA GLU A 281 7.59 8.50 -26.83
C GLU A 281 7.14 7.69 -25.59
N LYS A 282 6.99 8.35 -24.45
CA LYS A 282 6.46 7.72 -23.23
C LYS A 282 4.96 7.46 -23.35
N LEU A 283 4.20 8.40 -23.89
CA LEU A 283 2.76 8.22 -24.14
C LEU A 283 2.51 7.08 -25.13
N ASP A 284 3.34 6.96 -26.16
CA ASP A 284 3.28 5.85 -27.11
C ASP A 284 3.59 4.51 -26.42
N SER A 285 4.60 4.48 -25.54
CA SER A 285 4.94 3.30 -24.74
C SER A 285 3.80 2.89 -23.80
N LEU A 286 3.12 3.85 -23.17
CA LEU A 286 1.92 3.62 -22.37
C LEU A 286 0.81 2.99 -23.21
N LEU A 287 0.55 3.54 -24.40
CA LEU A 287 -0.48 3.03 -25.30
C LEU A 287 -0.19 1.59 -25.74
N VAL A 288 1.04 1.30 -26.13
CA VAL A 288 1.47 -0.06 -26.49
C VAL A 288 1.24 -1.02 -25.33
N LYS A 289 1.64 -0.65 -24.10
CA LYS A 289 1.44 -1.51 -22.93
C LYS A 289 -0.04 -1.69 -22.58
N ALA A 290 -0.85 -0.64 -22.67
CA ALA A 290 -2.28 -0.73 -22.43
C ALA A 290 -2.97 -1.66 -23.45
N LEU A 291 -2.58 -1.60 -24.73
CA LEU A 291 -3.09 -2.50 -25.78
C LEU A 291 -2.65 -3.95 -25.55
N GLU A 292 -1.42 -4.18 -25.10
CA GLU A 292 -0.95 -5.51 -24.71
C GLU A 292 -1.82 -6.08 -23.58
N LEU A 293 -2.07 -5.29 -22.53
CA LEU A 293 -2.89 -5.72 -21.39
C LEU A 293 -4.34 -6.03 -21.79
N ARG A 294 -4.88 -5.37 -22.81
CA ARG A 294 -6.24 -5.64 -23.30
C ARG A 294 -6.45 -7.06 -23.84
N GLN A 295 -5.39 -7.84 -24.04
CA GLN A 295 -5.53 -9.27 -24.33
C GLN A 295 -6.14 -10.07 -23.16
N TRP A 296 -5.98 -9.58 -21.93
CA TRP A 296 -6.49 -10.23 -20.72
C TRP A 296 -7.50 -9.38 -19.95
N TYR A 297 -7.79 -8.18 -20.44
CA TYR A 297 -8.60 -7.19 -19.75
C TYR A 297 -9.60 -6.54 -20.70
N GLU A 298 -10.85 -6.44 -20.26
CA GLU A 298 -11.95 -5.79 -20.97
C GLU A 298 -12.26 -4.43 -20.34
N PRO A 299 -12.83 -3.47 -21.10
CA PRO A 299 -13.31 -2.22 -20.53
C PRO A 299 -14.28 -2.48 -19.38
N ASP A 300 -14.01 -1.90 -18.21
CA ASP A 300 -14.90 -1.99 -17.06
C ASP A 300 -16.08 -1.07 -17.30
N THR A 301 -17.27 -1.65 -17.46
CA THR A 301 -18.53 -0.90 -17.64
C THR A 301 -19.07 -0.34 -16.34
N GLN A 302 -18.42 -0.60 -15.21
CA GLN A 302 -18.86 -0.09 -13.93
C GLN A 302 -18.73 1.43 -13.84
N GLU A 303 -19.80 2.07 -13.37
CA GLU A 303 -19.85 3.51 -13.18
C GLU A 303 -19.03 3.91 -11.94
N PHE A 304 -17.85 4.49 -12.18
CA PHE A 304 -17.23 5.41 -11.23
C PHE A 304 -17.88 6.79 -11.41
N SER A 305 -17.74 7.69 -10.42
CA SER A 305 -18.14 9.08 -10.61
C SER A 305 -17.48 9.66 -11.86
N ALA A 306 -18.18 10.50 -12.61
CA ALA A 306 -17.60 11.13 -13.78
C ALA A 306 -16.36 11.96 -13.40
N PRO A 307 -15.23 11.83 -14.13
CA PRO A 307 -14.05 12.63 -13.85
C PRO A 307 -14.35 14.12 -14.12
N PRO A 308 -13.77 15.04 -13.33
CA PRO A 308 -13.94 16.46 -13.56
C PRO A 308 -13.24 16.91 -14.85
N LYS A 309 -13.59 18.11 -15.32
CA LYS A 309 -13.02 18.68 -16.56
C LYS A 309 -11.49 18.66 -16.51
N GLY A 310 -10.89 18.12 -17.57
CA GLY A 310 -9.42 18.02 -17.68
C GLY A 310 -8.84 16.76 -17.05
N ILE A 311 -9.64 15.88 -16.45
CA ILE A 311 -9.23 14.53 -16.06
C ILE A 311 -9.94 13.52 -16.97
N ALA A 312 -9.24 12.46 -17.35
CA ALA A 312 -9.84 11.33 -18.05
C ALA A 312 -9.59 10.05 -17.25
N LEU A 313 -10.56 9.12 -17.25
CA LEU A 313 -10.45 7.82 -16.62
C LEU A 313 -10.71 6.74 -17.67
N ALA A 314 -9.82 5.75 -17.74
CA ALA A 314 -10.07 4.49 -18.43
C ALA A 314 -9.81 3.34 -17.46
N THR A 315 -10.82 2.51 -17.22
CA THR A 315 -10.69 1.34 -16.34
C THR A 315 -10.96 0.08 -17.13
N TYR A 316 -10.17 -0.94 -16.83
CA TYR A 316 -10.30 -2.27 -17.41
C TYR A 316 -10.31 -3.31 -16.29
N VAL A 317 -11.03 -4.41 -16.51
CA VAL A 317 -11.18 -5.52 -15.59
C VAL A 317 -10.72 -6.81 -16.27
N ARG A 318 -10.02 -7.68 -15.53
CA ARG A 318 -9.48 -8.93 -16.05
C ARG A 318 -10.63 -9.82 -16.54
N SER A 319 -10.54 -10.29 -17.78
CA SER A 319 -11.45 -11.27 -18.36
C SER A 319 -11.33 -12.58 -17.57
N THR A 320 -12.46 -13.19 -17.22
CA THR A 320 -12.53 -14.45 -16.45
C THR A 320 -12.00 -15.63 -17.23
#